data_AF-A0A1X7UEL6-F1
#
_entry.id   AF-A0A1X7UEL6-F1
#
_cell.length_a   1.000
_cell.length_b   1.000
_cell.length_c   1.000
_cell.angle_alpha   90.00
_cell.angle_beta   90.00
_cell.angle_gamma   90.00
#
_symmetry.space_group_name_H-M   'P 1'
#
loop_
_entity.id
_entity.type
_entity.pdbx_description
1 polymer ?
#
loop_
_entity_poly.entity_id
_entity_poly.type
_entity_poly.pdbx_seq_one_letter_code
_entity_poly.pdbx_strand_id
1 'polypeptide(L)'
;MNVTKFGNVKISHPIDSYVNILLLGNPGAGKSTLGHVINDTVTGSIALGSFRNVRGVVPCTAGIIPYKLQHRTHGNIILHDFAGHSEYYSSHSAVIENLLQGSGGVFLIVVNILEREAAKQLHQWLTVVRNEAQKALNDCHIIVIVSHVDEISNPVERRRKEEIQEIIVRERYDSVFLDCRKLGGSGVNSFFKKLSSACDSIRSTSGRNLSLYCHMMYGLLEERKENILTLSDVMSAGKDNKDYFIPDKREDVLDVLHLLHSTGLISVLKSEDKVWVVVNKGILLTEVDGIIFAPETFKEHVDIASNTGIVSVSSLTRLFLKYDPDMLICFLKNMELCQEMNLSFLRMTNLHQLAVEEEEGGGRERRGERLLFFPCLLSTDRPDEMTSQVYQFGWCLQCTGTSKHHFFPPRYFHVLSLHLAYKLALPQEDDKLYRYCTFWKNGLYWFNGHGVGSLVEIVDESQCVLVMMSCEKGYSDNMVSLRRDVIGEVISIYKESCPSLEVKELVIDPKELAYPVNTPRERTVHSVKAVLSAVVEQRPFLVTIGTRHTELKEILPYESLSDIINLSLLGGRDIKEVIEITEEFNTPLTTVKLGTCML
;
A
#
# COMPACT_ATOMS: atom_id res chain seq x y z
N MET A 1 -43.56 -11.09 19.87
CA MET A 1 -42.87 -10.66 18.63
C MET A 1 -43.79 -10.95 17.45
N ASN A 2 -44.27 -9.92 16.74
CA ASN A 2 -45.27 -10.08 15.68
C ASN A 2 -44.62 -10.50 14.35
N VAL A 3 -44.93 -11.73 13.93
CA VAL A 3 -44.46 -12.40 12.70
C VAL A 3 -44.91 -11.70 11.41
N THR A 4 -45.87 -10.76 11.47
CA THR A 4 -46.44 -10.08 10.31
C THR A 4 -45.64 -8.91 9.76
N LYS A 5 -44.61 -8.40 10.47
CA LYS A 5 -43.80 -7.25 10.00
C LYS A 5 -42.67 -7.61 9.02
N PHE A 6 -42.22 -8.87 8.95
CA PHE A 6 -41.07 -9.26 8.13
C PHE A 6 -41.42 -9.60 6.67
N GLY A 7 -42.69 -9.76 6.33
CA GLY A 7 -43.12 -10.19 4.98
C GLY A 7 -43.03 -9.11 3.89
N ASN A 8 -42.85 -7.84 4.25
CA ASN A 8 -42.83 -6.70 3.32
C ASN A 8 -41.48 -5.95 3.28
N VAL A 9 -40.42 -6.53 3.85
CA VAL A 9 -39.10 -5.87 3.87
C VAL A 9 -38.51 -5.90 2.46
N LYS A 10 -38.32 -4.73 1.85
CA LYS A 10 -37.56 -4.56 0.61
C LYS A 10 -36.09 -4.89 0.87
N ILE A 11 -35.68 -6.13 0.61
CA ILE A 11 -34.26 -6.45 0.40
C ILE A 11 -34.02 -6.30 -1.10
N SER A 12 -33.96 -5.06 -1.60
CA SER A 12 -33.74 -4.84 -3.03
C SER A 12 -32.34 -5.29 -3.46
N HIS A 13 -31.38 -5.40 -2.53
CA HIS A 13 -29.98 -5.73 -2.82
C HIS A 13 -29.38 -6.64 -1.73
N PRO A 14 -29.06 -7.91 -2.04
CA PRO A 14 -28.21 -8.72 -1.17
C PRO A 14 -26.82 -8.08 -1.14
N ILE A 15 -26.40 -7.49 -0.01
CA ILE A 15 -25.10 -6.80 0.12
C ILE A 15 -23.90 -7.73 -0.08
N ASP A 16 -24.10 -9.02 0.14
CA ASP A 16 -23.21 -10.13 -0.16
C ASP A 16 -22.99 -10.37 -1.66
N SER A 17 -23.83 -9.82 -2.53
CA SER A 17 -23.71 -10.01 -4.00
C SER A 17 -22.75 -9.04 -4.70
N TYR A 18 -22.26 -8.00 -4.02
CA TYR A 18 -21.36 -7.01 -4.59
C TYR A 18 -19.95 -7.57 -4.80
N VAL A 19 -19.39 -7.35 -5.99
CA VAL A 19 -18.01 -7.68 -6.34
C VAL A 19 -17.24 -6.40 -6.66
N ASN A 20 -16.07 -6.23 -6.06
CA ASN A 20 -15.16 -5.14 -6.39
C ASN A 20 -14.39 -5.48 -7.67
N ILE A 21 -14.40 -4.57 -8.64
CA ILE A 21 -13.61 -4.65 -9.86
C ILE A 21 -12.66 -3.45 -9.87
N LEU A 22 -11.35 -3.70 -9.98
CA LEU A 22 -10.31 -2.69 -9.91
C LEU A 22 -9.66 -2.53 -11.29
N LEU A 23 -9.88 -1.39 -11.94
CA LEU A 23 -9.26 -1.04 -13.22
C LEU A 23 -7.90 -0.36 -12.98
N LEU A 24 -6.83 -1.03 -13.37
CA LEU A 24 -5.44 -0.61 -13.14
C LEU A 24 -4.68 -0.49 -14.46
N GLY A 25 -3.60 0.29 -14.48
CA GLY A 25 -2.83 0.55 -15.70
C GLY A 25 -2.39 2.01 -15.84
N ASN A 26 -1.43 2.26 -16.71
CA ASN A 26 -0.85 3.59 -16.91
C ASN A 26 -1.84 4.58 -17.57
N PRO A 27 -1.55 5.90 -17.53
CA PRO A 27 -2.37 6.90 -18.21
C PRO A 27 -2.43 6.58 -19.71
N GLY A 28 -3.58 6.82 -20.36
CA GLY A 28 -3.74 6.52 -21.78
C GLY A 28 -3.90 5.04 -22.16
N ALA A 29 -3.80 4.09 -21.22
CA ALA A 29 -3.99 2.66 -21.52
C ALA A 29 -5.42 2.26 -21.94
N GLY A 30 -6.39 3.16 -21.80
CA GLY A 30 -7.80 2.91 -22.15
C GLY A 30 -8.65 2.35 -21.01
N LYS A 31 -8.23 2.54 -19.74
CA LYS A 31 -8.97 2.12 -18.53
C LYS A 31 -10.37 2.73 -18.45
N SER A 32 -10.46 4.06 -18.47
CA SER A 32 -11.75 4.76 -18.38
C SER A 32 -12.64 4.42 -19.59
N THR A 33 -12.04 4.23 -20.77
CA THR A 33 -12.77 3.76 -21.96
C THR A 33 -13.38 2.37 -21.74
N LEU A 34 -12.59 1.43 -21.21
CA LEU A 34 -13.08 0.09 -20.85
C LEU A 34 -14.14 0.15 -19.74
N GLY A 35 -13.97 1.02 -18.75
CA GLY A 35 -14.97 1.23 -17.70
C GLY A 35 -16.31 1.72 -18.27
N HIS A 36 -16.27 2.63 -19.25
CA HIS A 36 -17.45 3.03 -20.00
C HIS A 36 -18.04 1.88 -20.82
N VAL A 37 -17.24 1.03 -21.46
CA VAL A 37 -17.74 -0.18 -22.15
C VAL A 37 -18.50 -1.09 -21.18
N ILE A 38 -17.95 -1.33 -19.98
CA ILE A 38 -18.59 -2.13 -18.92
C ILE A 38 -19.90 -1.48 -18.44
N ASN A 39 -19.93 -0.15 -18.31
CA ASN A 39 -21.12 0.58 -17.91
C ASN A 39 -22.21 0.57 -18.98
N ASP A 40 -21.85 0.78 -20.25
CA ASP A 40 -22.81 0.84 -21.36
C ASP A 40 -23.47 -0.53 -21.59
N THR A 41 -22.77 -1.65 -21.33
CA THR A 41 -23.35 -3.00 -21.37
C THR A 41 -24.36 -3.28 -20.25
N VAL A 42 -24.42 -2.47 -19.19
CA VAL A 42 -25.40 -2.61 -18.10
C VAL A 42 -26.83 -2.37 -18.61
N THR A 43 -27.01 -1.41 -19.52
CA THR A 43 -28.34 -0.92 -19.92
C THR A 43 -28.96 -1.66 -21.10
N GLY A 44 -28.20 -2.50 -21.80
CA GLY A 44 -28.72 -3.31 -22.89
C GLY A 44 -27.74 -4.37 -23.37
N SER A 45 -28.28 -5.48 -23.86
CA SER A 45 -27.54 -6.42 -24.69
C SER A 45 -27.07 -5.64 -25.92
N ILE A 46 -25.79 -5.29 -25.97
CA ILE A 46 -25.19 -4.71 -27.17
C ILE A 46 -25.54 -5.67 -28.31
N ALA A 47 -26.28 -5.17 -29.30
CA ALA A 47 -26.54 -5.92 -30.51
C ALA A 47 -25.18 -6.39 -31.04
N LEU A 48 -25.02 -7.72 -31.12
CA LEU A 48 -23.80 -8.53 -31.33
C LEU A 48 -22.99 -8.23 -32.62
N GLY A 49 -22.96 -6.98 -33.10
CA GLY A 49 -22.22 -6.54 -34.27
C GLY A 49 -22.02 -5.02 -34.39
N SER A 50 -22.28 -4.21 -33.34
CA SER A 50 -22.07 -2.76 -33.43
C SER A 50 -20.64 -2.35 -33.07
N PHE A 51 -19.82 -2.04 -34.07
CA PHE A 51 -18.47 -1.45 -33.94
C PHE A 51 -18.48 0.03 -33.55
N ARG A 52 -19.35 0.43 -32.62
CA ARG A 52 -19.39 1.81 -32.15
C ARG A 52 -18.21 2.08 -31.21
N ASN A 53 -17.58 3.22 -31.39
CA ASN A 53 -16.53 3.70 -30.49
C ASN A 53 -17.16 4.47 -29.33
N VAL A 54 -16.64 4.27 -28.13
CA VAL A 54 -16.97 5.10 -26.96
C VAL A 54 -16.52 6.55 -27.22
N ARG A 55 -17.38 7.53 -26.88
CA ARG A 55 -17.09 8.97 -27.01
C ARG A 55 -17.33 9.67 -25.66
N GLY A 56 -16.63 10.78 -25.42
CA GLY A 56 -16.87 11.64 -24.25
C GLY A 56 -16.17 11.21 -22.96
N VAL A 57 -15.19 10.31 -23.04
CA VAL A 57 -14.36 9.92 -21.89
C VAL A 57 -13.41 11.07 -21.55
N VAL A 58 -13.43 11.53 -20.31
CA VAL A 58 -12.46 12.52 -19.82
C VAL A 58 -11.08 11.86 -19.80
N PRO A 59 -10.05 12.44 -20.43
CA PRO A 59 -8.70 11.90 -20.35
C PRO A 59 -8.17 12.08 -18.93
N CYS A 60 -7.54 11.03 -18.40
CA CYS A 60 -6.82 11.01 -17.12
C CYS A 60 -7.70 11.18 -15.86
N THR A 61 -8.06 10.05 -15.25
CA THR A 61 -8.68 9.98 -13.92
C THR A 61 -7.76 10.58 -12.85
N ALA A 62 -8.28 11.48 -12.01
CA ALA A 62 -7.65 11.93 -10.78
C ALA A 62 -8.13 11.05 -9.61
N GLY A 63 -7.21 10.54 -8.81
CA GLY A 63 -7.51 9.60 -7.73
C GLY A 63 -8.22 8.33 -8.21
N ILE A 64 -9.31 7.96 -7.54
CA ILE A 64 -10.09 6.75 -7.83
C ILE A 64 -11.57 7.10 -7.93
N ILE A 65 -12.21 6.72 -9.03
CA ILE A 65 -13.65 6.95 -9.26
C ILE A 65 -14.40 5.62 -9.21
N PRO A 66 -15.25 5.37 -8.19
CA PRO A 66 -16.08 4.19 -8.16
C PRO A 66 -17.43 4.38 -8.85
N TYR A 67 -17.86 3.34 -9.57
CA TYR A 67 -19.17 3.24 -10.20
C TYR A 67 -19.91 2.01 -9.64
N LYS A 68 -21.06 2.23 -8.99
CA LYS A 68 -21.96 1.14 -8.59
C LYS A 68 -22.80 0.73 -9.80
N LEU A 69 -22.61 -0.49 -10.28
CA LEU A 69 -23.27 -1.04 -11.46
C LEU A 69 -24.15 -2.25 -11.12
N GLN A 70 -25.36 -2.28 -11.65
CA GLN A 70 -26.28 -3.41 -11.54
C GLN A 70 -26.35 -4.15 -12.87
N HIS A 71 -25.41 -5.05 -13.12
CA HIS A 71 -25.31 -5.72 -14.41
C HIS A 71 -26.20 -6.96 -14.47
N ARG A 72 -27.03 -7.10 -15.51
CA ARG A 72 -27.95 -8.25 -15.66
C ARG A 72 -27.23 -9.62 -15.67
N THR A 73 -26.02 -9.66 -16.23
CA THR A 73 -25.20 -10.89 -16.34
C THR A 73 -24.04 -10.97 -15.35
N HIS A 74 -23.63 -9.85 -14.75
CA HIS A 74 -22.46 -9.83 -13.86
C HIS A 74 -22.84 -9.47 -12.43
N GLY A 75 -24.13 -9.34 -12.11
CA GLY A 75 -24.63 -9.02 -10.77
C GLY A 75 -24.28 -7.60 -10.32
N ASN A 76 -24.30 -7.40 -9.00
CA ASN A 76 -23.92 -6.13 -8.39
C ASN A 76 -22.40 -5.99 -8.40
N ILE A 77 -21.92 -4.90 -8.96
CA ILE A 77 -20.49 -4.60 -9.15
C ILE A 77 -20.20 -3.20 -8.62
N ILE A 78 -19.02 -3.03 -8.01
CA ILE A 78 -18.41 -1.72 -7.79
C ILE A 78 -17.13 -1.66 -8.61
N LEU A 79 -17.16 -0.84 -9.66
CA LEU A 79 -16.04 -0.65 -10.57
C LEU A 79 -15.22 0.55 -10.11
N HIS A 80 -13.96 0.35 -9.75
CA HIS A 80 -13.04 1.39 -9.31
C HIS A 80 -12.06 1.72 -10.44
N ASP A 81 -12.13 2.93 -11.02
CA ASP A 81 -11.19 3.42 -12.02
C ASP A 81 -10.04 4.18 -11.34
N PHE A 82 -8.86 3.56 -11.28
CA PHE A 82 -7.68 4.14 -10.65
C PHE A 82 -6.92 5.05 -11.61
N ALA A 83 -6.35 6.15 -11.11
CA ALA A 83 -5.41 6.95 -11.86
C ALA A 83 -4.17 6.12 -12.28
N GLY A 84 -3.59 6.45 -13.43
CA GLY A 84 -2.41 5.72 -13.92
C GLY A 84 -1.06 6.30 -13.47
N HIS A 85 -1.07 7.44 -12.79
CA HIS A 85 0.14 8.21 -12.49
C HIS A 85 0.88 7.61 -11.28
N SER A 86 2.21 7.58 -11.35
CA SER A 86 3.09 6.99 -10.34
C SER A 86 2.95 7.61 -8.95
N GLU A 87 2.58 8.88 -8.89
CA GLU A 87 2.37 9.70 -7.71
C GLU A 87 1.25 9.12 -6.83
N TYR A 88 0.28 8.44 -7.44
CA TYR A 88 -0.79 7.76 -6.73
C TYR A 88 -0.46 6.32 -6.35
N TYR A 89 0.68 5.74 -6.75
CA TYR A 89 0.89 4.29 -6.56
C TYR A 89 0.87 3.87 -5.09
N SER A 90 1.40 4.71 -4.20
CA SER A 90 1.31 4.41 -2.76
C SER A 90 -0.12 4.51 -2.23
N SER A 91 -0.84 5.58 -2.57
CA SER A 91 -2.23 5.75 -2.11
C SER A 91 -3.13 4.66 -2.69
N HIS A 92 -2.91 4.28 -3.95
CA HIS A 92 -3.60 3.16 -4.58
C HIS A 92 -3.35 1.84 -3.87
N SER A 93 -2.11 1.52 -3.48
CA SER A 93 -1.85 0.33 -2.67
C SER A 93 -2.62 0.34 -1.35
N ALA A 94 -2.69 1.49 -0.65
CA ALA A 94 -3.47 1.65 0.58
C ALA A 94 -4.98 1.40 0.35
N VAL A 95 -5.52 1.98 -0.72
CA VAL A 95 -6.92 1.82 -1.06
C VAL A 95 -7.24 0.39 -1.48
N ILE A 96 -6.38 -0.25 -2.29
CA ILE A 96 -6.55 -1.64 -2.70
C ILE A 96 -6.59 -2.55 -1.47
N GLU A 97 -5.65 -2.39 -0.53
CA GLU A 97 -5.66 -3.16 0.71
C GLU A 97 -6.99 -2.96 1.47
N ASN A 98 -7.42 -1.71 1.68
CA ASN A 98 -8.68 -1.42 2.38
C ASN A 98 -9.92 -2.00 1.68
N LEU A 99 -9.95 -2.02 0.34
CA LEU A 99 -11.05 -2.61 -0.43
C LEU A 99 -11.09 -4.14 -0.33
N LEU A 100 -9.94 -4.77 -0.10
CA LEU A 100 -9.78 -6.22 -0.08
C LEU A 100 -9.79 -6.85 1.32
N GLN A 101 -9.66 -6.04 2.39
CA GLN A 101 -9.59 -6.46 3.80
C GLN A 101 -10.67 -7.47 4.25
N GLY A 102 -11.82 -7.54 3.59
CA GLY A 102 -12.79 -8.62 3.82
C GLY A 102 -13.44 -9.19 2.57
N SER A 103 -13.06 -8.76 1.37
CA SER A 103 -13.64 -9.18 0.07
C SER A 103 -12.55 -9.52 -0.93
N GLY A 104 -12.77 -10.56 -1.73
CA GLY A 104 -11.99 -10.75 -2.95
C GLY A 104 -12.36 -9.69 -3.98
N GLY A 105 -11.54 -9.56 -5.02
CA GLY A 105 -11.79 -8.62 -6.12
C GLY A 105 -11.36 -9.19 -7.46
N VAL A 106 -11.86 -8.58 -8.53
CA VAL A 106 -11.35 -8.81 -9.88
C VAL A 106 -10.45 -7.64 -10.27
N PHE A 107 -9.18 -7.93 -10.50
CA PHE A 107 -8.22 -6.97 -11.04
C PHE A 107 -8.22 -7.01 -12.56
N LEU A 108 -8.41 -5.85 -13.17
CA LEU A 108 -8.34 -5.63 -14.61
C LEU A 108 -7.12 -4.75 -14.91
N ILE A 109 -6.01 -5.37 -15.31
CA ILE A 109 -4.77 -4.64 -15.62
C ILE A 109 -4.76 -4.32 -17.12
N VAL A 110 -4.91 -3.06 -17.46
CA VAL A 110 -4.93 -2.58 -18.84
C VAL A 110 -3.55 -2.08 -19.24
N VAL A 111 -2.97 -2.71 -20.27
CA VAL A 111 -1.64 -2.40 -20.79
C VAL A 111 -1.78 -1.84 -22.20
N ASN A 112 -1.13 -0.70 -22.47
CA ASN A 112 -1.00 -0.19 -23.84
C ASN A 112 0.20 -0.85 -24.52
N ILE A 113 -0.05 -1.67 -25.54
CA ILE A 113 1.01 -2.37 -26.27
C ILE A 113 1.92 -1.44 -27.07
N LEU A 114 1.43 -0.24 -27.40
CA LEU A 114 2.18 0.75 -28.16
C LEU A 114 3.25 1.44 -27.31
N GLU A 115 3.14 1.39 -25.98
CA GLU A 115 4.13 1.95 -25.06
C GLU A 115 5.46 1.18 -25.14
N ARG A 116 6.57 1.91 -25.13
CA ARG A 116 7.91 1.31 -25.24
C ARG A 116 8.21 0.37 -24.07
N GLU A 117 7.80 0.79 -22.87
CA GLU A 117 8.04 0.10 -21.60
C GLU A 117 6.82 -0.74 -21.15
N ALA A 118 5.97 -1.19 -22.08
CA ALA A 118 4.72 -1.90 -21.75
C ALA A 118 4.93 -3.15 -20.87
N ALA A 119 6.01 -3.91 -21.10
CA ALA A 119 6.37 -5.06 -20.27
C ALA A 119 6.78 -4.64 -18.85
N LYS A 120 7.59 -3.57 -18.71
CA LYS A 120 7.95 -2.98 -17.41
C LYS A 120 6.71 -2.50 -16.67
N GLN A 121 5.78 -1.83 -17.36
CA GLN A 121 4.51 -1.36 -16.78
C GLN A 121 3.63 -2.52 -16.31
N LEU A 122 3.54 -3.61 -17.08
CA LEU A 122 2.80 -4.80 -16.69
C LEU A 122 3.42 -5.41 -15.42
N HIS A 123 4.74 -5.57 -15.37
CA HIS A 123 5.43 -6.03 -14.18
C HIS A 123 5.20 -5.12 -12.96
N GLN A 124 5.13 -3.81 -13.20
CA GLN A 124 4.81 -2.84 -12.14
C GLN A 124 3.45 -3.08 -11.51
N TRP A 125 2.41 -3.14 -12.33
CA TRP A 125 1.06 -3.40 -11.83
C TRP A 125 0.90 -4.80 -11.25
N LEU A 126 1.51 -5.82 -11.85
CA LEU A 126 1.48 -7.18 -11.31
C LEU A 126 2.11 -7.26 -9.93
N THR A 127 3.22 -6.55 -9.68
CA THR A 127 3.88 -6.55 -8.36
C THR A 127 2.96 -5.95 -7.30
N VAL A 128 2.33 -4.80 -7.59
CA VAL A 128 1.35 -4.18 -6.67
C VAL A 128 0.17 -5.11 -6.43
N VAL A 129 -0.45 -5.62 -7.50
CA VAL A 129 -1.65 -6.46 -7.42
C VAL A 129 -1.37 -7.77 -6.68
N ARG A 130 -0.24 -8.44 -6.92
CA ARG A 130 0.12 -9.68 -6.22
C ARG A 130 0.25 -9.48 -4.73
N ASN A 131 0.98 -8.44 -4.33
CA ASN A 131 1.22 -8.16 -2.92
C ASN A 131 -0.09 -7.92 -2.19
N GLU A 132 -1.01 -7.13 -2.76
CA GLU A 132 -2.28 -6.88 -2.09
C GLU A 132 -3.27 -8.05 -2.21
N ALA A 133 -3.28 -8.77 -3.34
CA ALA A 133 -4.14 -9.94 -3.53
C ALA A 133 -3.80 -11.09 -2.57
N GLN A 134 -2.52 -11.28 -2.22
CA GLN A 134 -2.11 -12.32 -1.26
C GLN A 134 -2.50 -12.00 0.18
N LYS A 135 -2.61 -10.71 0.53
CA LYS A 135 -3.10 -10.28 1.85
C LYS A 135 -4.63 -10.39 1.97
N ALA A 136 -5.34 -10.44 0.85
CA ALA A 136 -6.79 -10.53 0.84
C ALA A 136 -7.25 -11.88 1.43
N LEU A 137 -8.29 -11.84 2.27
CA LEU A 137 -8.85 -13.06 2.90
C LEU A 137 -9.53 -14.00 1.90
N ASN A 138 -9.92 -13.50 0.73
CA ASN A 138 -10.64 -14.25 -0.29
C ASN A 138 -9.89 -14.21 -1.62
N ASP A 139 -10.11 -15.23 -2.44
CA ASP A 139 -9.52 -15.33 -3.77
C ASP A 139 -9.79 -14.09 -4.62
N CYS A 140 -8.72 -13.58 -5.22
CA CYS A 140 -8.78 -12.52 -6.21
C CYS A 140 -8.48 -13.09 -7.60
N HIS A 141 -9.14 -12.53 -8.61
CA HIS A 141 -8.92 -12.91 -10.01
C HIS A 141 -8.18 -11.79 -10.74
N ILE A 142 -7.16 -12.13 -11.52
CA ILE A 142 -6.37 -11.16 -12.29
C ILE A 142 -6.59 -11.41 -13.78
N ILE A 143 -7.07 -10.40 -14.50
CA ILE A 143 -7.27 -10.42 -15.94
C ILE A 143 -6.42 -9.31 -16.57
N VAL A 144 -5.47 -9.71 -17.41
CA VAL A 144 -4.59 -8.79 -18.15
C VAL A 144 -5.23 -8.44 -19.49
N ILE A 145 -5.41 -7.15 -19.72
CA ILE A 145 -6.02 -6.61 -20.93
C ILE A 145 -4.94 -5.91 -21.75
N VAL A 146 -4.60 -6.51 -22.89
CA VAL A 146 -3.67 -5.90 -23.84
C VAL A 146 -4.49 -5.05 -24.81
N SER A 147 -4.36 -3.73 -24.65
CA SER A 147 -5.07 -2.72 -25.44
C SER A 147 -4.34 -2.34 -26.73
N HIS A 148 -5.04 -1.67 -27.66
CA HIS A 148 -4.50 -1.13 -28.93
C HIS A 148 -3.87 -2.19 -29.86
N VAL A 149 -4.32 -3.44 -29.75
CA VAL A 149 -3.79 -4.57 -30.53
C VAL A 149 -4.04 -4.41 -32.03
N ASP A 150 -5.08 -3.68 -32.39
CA ASP A 150 -5.44 -3.37 -33.78
C ASP A 150 -4.54 -2.31 -34.43
N GLU A 151 -3.72 -1.60 -33.65
CA GLU A 151 -2.78 -0.58 -34.13
C GLU A 151 -1.36 -1.12 -34.31
N ILE A 152 -1.13 -2.41 -34.00
CA ILE A 152 0.15 -3.08 -34.21
C ILE A 152 0.46 -3.15 -35.70
N SER A 153 1.48 -2.41 -36.11
CA SER A 153 1.89 -2.30 -37.51
C SER A 153 3.33 -2.75 -37.73
N ASN A 154 4.20 -2.62 -36.73
CA ASN A 154 5.64 -2.83 -36.90
C ASN A 154 6.20 -4.07 -36.16
N PRO A 155 7.39 -4.57 -36.56
CA PRO A 155 8.01 -5.75 -35.92
C PRO A 155 8.36 -5.56 -34.44
N VAL A 156 8.60 -4.32 -33.99
CA VAL A 156 8.97 -4.02 -32.61
C VAL A 156 7.77 -4.19 -31.67
N GLU A 157 6.59 -3.75 -32.09
CA GLU A 157 5.32 -3.97 -31.38
C GLU A 157 4.96 -5.46 -31.30
N ARG A 158 5.27 -6.24 -32.35
CA ARG A 158 5.06 -7.70 -32.33
C ARG A 158 5.95 -8.40 -31.30
N ARG A 159 7.24 -8.04 -31.21
CA ARG A 159 8.12 -8.58 -30.17
C ARG A 159 7.65 -8.21 -28.76
N ARG A 160 7.19 -6.97 -28.55
CA ARG A 160 6.59 -6.54 -27.27
C ARG A 160 5.35 -7.36 -26.92
N LYS A 161 4.52 -7.70 -27.90
CA LYS A 161 3.38 -8.60 -27.69
C LYS A 161 3.82 -9.99 -27.22
N GLU A 162 4.85 -10.55 -27.84
CA GLU A 162 5.42 -11.86 -27.48
C GLU A 162 5.98 -11.83 -26.05
N GLU A 163 6.70 -10.77 -25.68
CA GLU A 163 7.22 -10.57 -24.32
C GLU A 163 6.09 -10.49 -23.27
N ILE A 164 5.05 -9.71 -23.52
CA ILE A 164 3.87 -9.63 -22.64
C ILE A 164 3.16 -10.99 -22.53
N GLN A 165 3.05 -11.73 -23.64
CA GLN A 165 2.46 -13.07 -23.64
C GLN A 165 3.29 -14.06 -22.82
N GLU A 166 4.61 -14.00 -22.93
CA GLU A 166 5.52 -14.85 -22.16
C GLU A 166 5.36 -14.60 -20.65
N ILE A 167 5.25 -13.33 -20.24
CA ILE A 167 4.94 -12.94 -18.85
C ILE A 167 3.60 -13.56 -18.43
N ILE A 168 2.53 -13.33 -19.19
CA ILE A 168 1.18 -13.83 -18.84
C ILE A 168 1.16 -15.36 -18.71
N VAL A 169 1.81 -16.08 -19.63
CA VAL A 169 1.85 -17.55 -19.64
C VAL A 169 2.66 -18.09 -18.47
N ARG A 170 3.85 -17.52 -18.22
CA ARG A 170 4.71 -17.91 -17.09
C ARG A 170 3.97 -17.78 -15.76
N GLU A 171 3.22 -16.68 -15.62
CA GLU A 171 2.53 -16.33 -14.39
C GLU A 171 1.09 -16.89 -14.31
N ARG A 172 0.63 -17.61 -15.34
CA ARG A 172 -0.68 -18.29 -15.44
C ARG A 172 -1.90 -17.36 -15.28
N TYR A 173 -1.82 -16.12 -15.79
CA TYR A 173 -2.94 -15.20 -15.73
C TYR A 173 -3.90 -15.32 -16.90
N ASP A 174 -5.15 -14.96 -16.65
CA ASP A 174 -6.11 -14.74 -17.72
C ASP A 174 -5.72 -13.50 -18.52
N SER A 175 -5.82 -13.58 -19.84
CA SER A 175 -5.58 -12.43 -20.71
C SER A 175 -6.58 -12.29 -21.84
N VAL A 176 -6.77 -11.04 -22.25
CA VAL A 176 -7.59 -10.68 -23.40
C VAL A 176 -6.89 -9.60 -24.22
N PHE A 177 -6.84 -9.83 -25.53
CA PHE A 177 -6.37 -8.86 -26.51
C PHE A 177 -7.60 -8.12 -27.04
N LEU A 178 -7.72 -6.82 -26.77
CA LEU A 178 -8.88 -6.04 -27.19
C LEU A 178 -8.52 -4.61 -27.55
N ASP A 179 -9.35 -3.98 -28.38
CA ASP A 179 -9.36 -2.53 -28.54
C ASP A 179 -10.36 -1.96 -27.53
N CYS A 180 -9.85 -1.30 -26.48
CA CYS A 180 -10.67 -0.77 -25.39
C CYS A 180 -11.68 0.29 -25.84
N ARG A 181 -11.57 0.80 -27.07
CA ARG A 181 -12.53 1.77 -27.65
C ARG A 181 -13.77 1.13 -28.23
N LYS A 182 -13.72 -0.16 -28.59
CA LYS A 182 -14.81 -0.84 -29.30
C LYS A 182 -15.82 -1.41 -28.32
N LEU A 183 -17.09 -1.14 -28.59
CA LEU A 183 -18.23 -1.67 -27.83
C LEU A 183 -18.58 -3.13 -28.18
N GLY A 184 -17.88 -3.77 -29.12
CA GLY A 184 -18.19 -5.13 -29.55
C GLY A 184 -17.06 -5.82 -30.32
N GLY A 185 -17.20 -7.13 -30.49
CA GLY A 185 -16.23 -8.00 -31.16
C GLY A 185 -15.98 -9.30 -30.38
N SER A 186 -15.30 -10.27 -31.00
CA SER A 186 -14.99 -11.56 -30.35
C SER A 186 -14.13 -11.39 -29.09
N GLY A 187 -13.21 -10.42 -29.09
CA GLY A 187 -12.39 -10.09 -27.91
C GLY A 187 -13.21 -9.56 -26.74
N VAL A 188 -14.18 -8.67 -27.00
CA VAL A 188 -15.09 -8.12 -25.98
C VAL A 188 -15.99 -9.21 -25.38
N ASN A 189 -16.50 -10.12 -26.21
CA ASN A 189 -17.30 -11.26 -25.72
C ASN A 189 -16.47 -12.21 -24.84
N SER A 190 -15.23 -12.49 -25.24
CA SER A 190 -14.30 -13.31 -24.44
C SER A 190 -14.00 -12.66 -23.09
N PHE A 191 -13.77 -11.34 -23.09
CA PHE A 191 -13.58 -10.55 -21.88
C PHE A 191 -14.76 -10.66 -20.92
N PHE A 192 -15.99 -10.37 -21.37
CA PHE A 192 -17.15 -10.46 -20.50
C PHE A 192 -17.43 -11.86 -19.98
N LYS A 193 -17.12 -12.91 -20.77
CA LYS A 193 -17.23 -14.30 -20.29
C LYS A 193 -16.26 -14.58 -19.14
N LYS A 194 -15.00 -14.16 -19.27
CA LYS A 194 -13.99 -14.29 -18.19
C LYS A 194 -14.38 -13.46 -16.97
N LEU A 195 -14.84 -12.22 -17.18
CA LEU A 195 -15.29 -11.33 -16.11
C LEU A 195 -16.47 -11.90 -15.33
N SER A 196 -17.49 -12.44 -16.02
CA SER A 196 -18.60 -13.19 -15.40
C SER A 196 -18.09 -14.32 -14.53
N SER A 197 -17.23 -15.18 -15.09
CA SER A 197 -16.70 -16.34 -14.38
C SER A 197 -15.93 -15.93 -13.11
N ALA A 198 -15.13 -14.87 -13.18
CA ALA A 198 -14.39 -14.35 -12.03
C ALA A 198 -15.34 -13.79 -10.96
N CYS A 199 -16.35 -13.01 -11.35
CA CYS A 199 -17.34 -12.48 -10.42
C CYS A 199 -18.16 -13.58 -9.73
N ASP A 200 -18.56 -14.61 -10.48
CA ASP A 200 -19.32 -15.75 -9.95
C ASP A 200 -18.47 -16.61 -9.00
N SER A 201 -17.17 -16.74 -9.29
CA SER A 201 -16.20 -17.38 -8.40
C SER A 201 -16.10 -16.63 -7.07
N ILE A 202 -15.93 -15.30 -7.09
CA ILE A 202 -15.82 -14.49 -5.86
C ILE A 202 -17.09 -14.58 -5.02
N ARG A 203 -18.27 -14.54 -5.66
CA ARG A 203 -19.54 -14.66 -4.94
C ARG A 203 -19.69 -16.02 -4.26
N SER A 204 -19.33 -17.09 -4.96
CA SER A 204 -19.48 -18.44 -4.43
C SER A 204 -18.51 -18.77 -3.29
N THR A 205 -17.30 -18.19 -3.30
CA THR A 205 -16.31 -18.38 -2.23
C THR A 205 -16.49 -17.44 -1.05
N SER A 206 -17.22 -16.33 -1.20
CA SER A 206 -17.33 -15.29 -0.17
C SER A 206 -17.84 -15.79 1.19
N GLY A 207 -18.63 -16.86 1.26
CA GLY A 207 -19.10 -17.47 2.52
C GLY A 207 -19.81 -16.51 3.48
N ARG A 208 -20.14 -15.29 3.02
CA ARG A 208 -20.59 -14.17 3.84
C ARG A 208 -22.04 -14.37 4.27
N ASN A 209 -22.26 -14.99 5.42
CA ASN A 209 -23.56 -14.98 6.10
C ASN A 209 -23.75 -13.65 6.83
N LEU A 210 -24.09 -12.60 6.09
CA LEU A 210 -24.42 -11.30 6.69
C LEU A 210 -25.78 -11.38 7.37
N SER A 211 -25.88 -10.77 8.55
CA SER A 211 -27.14 -10.76 9.29
C SER A 211 -28.19 -9.92 8.58
N LEU A 212 -29.48 -10.21 8.79
CA LEU A 212 -30.57 -9.38 8.28
C LEU A 212 -30.39 -7.90 8.66
N TYR A 213 -29.85 -7.63 9.86
CA TYR A 213 -29.56 -6.26 10.30
C TYR A 213 -28.54 -5.54 9.41
N CYS A 214 -27.56 -6.24 8.84
CA CYS A 214 -26.62 -5.64 7.89
C CYS A 214 -27.33 -5.19 6.60
N HIS A 215 -28.21 -6.04 6.05
CA HIS A 215 -29.00 -5.69 4.86
C HIS A 215 -29.92 -4.49 5.13
N MET A 216 -30.59 -4.49 6.29
CA MET A 216 -31.49 -3.40 6.68
C MET A 216 -30.74 -2.10 6.95
N MET A 217 -29.61 -2.17 7.67
CA MET A 217 -28.75 -1.02 7.93
C MET A 217 -28.22 -0.42 6.63
N TYR A 218 -27.70 -1.25 5.72
CA TYR A 218 -27.20 -0.75 4.45
C TYR A 218 -28.30 -0.12 3.58
N GLY A 219 -29.49 -0.73 3.54
CA GLY A 219 -30.66 -0.16 2.86
C GLY A 219 -31.02 1.23 3.39
N LEU A 220 -31.08 1.38 4.72
CA LEU A 220 -31.31 2.67 5.37
C LEU A 220 -30.25 3.72 4.98
N LEU A 221 -28.97 3.33 4.96
CA LEU A 221 -27.88 4.23 4.60
C LEU A 221 -27.96 4.67 3.13
N GLU A 222 -28.28 3.78 2.20
CA GLU A 222 -28.42 4.13 0.77
C GLU A 222 -29.62 5.05 0.49
N GLU A 223 -30.76 4.86 1.17
CA GLU A 223 -31.95 5.71 0.96
C GLU A 223 -31.74 7.17 1.36
N ARG A 224 -30.85 7.42 2.33
CA ARG A 224 -30.57 8.76 2.86
C ARG A 224 -29.82 9.65 1.87
N LYS A 225 -29.15 9.08 0.86
CA LYS A 225 -28.34 9.80 -0.16
C LYS A 225 -27.18 10.65 0.38
N GLU A 226 -27.09 10.86 1.69
CA GLU A 226 -25.97 11.50 2.37
C GLU A 226 -24.74 10.57 2.33
N ASN A 227 -23.60 11.11 1.90
CA ASN A 227 -22.39 10.30 1.74
C ASN A 227 -21.68 10.01 3.08
N ILE A 228 -21.88 10.87 4.08
CA ILE A 228 -21.24 10.79 5.39
C ILE A 228 -22.29 11.12 6.45
N LEU A 229 -22.39 10.26 7.46
CA LEU A 229 -23.31 10.36 8.58
C LEU A 229 -22.54 10.24 9.89
N THR A 230 -23.02 10.84 10.97
CA THR A 230 -22.54 10.49 12.32
C THR A 230 -23.29 9.27 12.84
N LEU A 231 -22.73 8.58 13.84
CA LEU A 231 -23.45 7.51 14.53
C LEU A 231 -24.80 7.99 15.10
N SER A 232 -24.87 9.23 15.57
CA SER A 232 -26.11 9.83 16.05
C SER A 232 -27.15 9.94 14.93
N ASP A 233 -26.73 10.32 13.73
CA ASP A 233 -27.62 10.40 12.56
C ASP A 233 -28.15 9.00 12.18
N VAL A 234 -27.29 7.98 12.21
CA VAL A 234 -27.71 6.60 11.93
C VAL A 234 -28.72 6.10 12.97
N MET A 235 -28.45 6.35 14.25
CA MET A 235 -29.35 5.95 15.34
C MET A 235 -30.70 6.69 15.32
N SER A 236 -30.73 7.97 14.95
CA SER A 236 -31.98 8.72 14.81
C SER A 236 -32.80 8.20 13.63
N ALA A 237 -32.15 7.91 12.50
CA ALA A 237 -32.80 7.35 11.33
C ALA A 237 -33.44 5.98 11.59
N GLY A 238 -32.79 5.14 12.40
CA GLY A 238 -33.34 3.84 12.78
C GLY A 238 -34.64 3.94 13.61
N LYS A 239 -34.79 4.98 14.43
CA LYS A 239 -35.97 5.17 15.29
C LYS A 239 -37.20 5.65 14.52
N ASP A 240 -37.00 6.47 13.50
CA ASP A 240 -38.08 7.10 12.74
C ASP A 240 -38.55 6.28 11.53
N ASN A 241 -37.85 5.19 11.20
CA ASN A 241 -38.11 4.40 10.00
C ASN A 241 -39.04 3.21 10.26
N LYS A 242 -40.04 3.02 9.38
CA LYS A 242 -41.03 1.92 9.47
C LYS A 242 -40.66 0.69 8.64
N ASP A 243 -39.75 0.86 7.70
CA ASP A 243 -39.38 -0.12 6.67
C ASP A 243 -38.09 -0.88 7.04
N TYR A 244 -37.21 -0.27 7.85
CA TYR A 244 -35.98 -0.88 8.35
C TYR A 244 -36.02 -1.10 9.87
N PHE A 245 -35.54 -2.27 10.31
CA PHE A 245 -35.43 -2.60 11.73
C PHE A 245 -33.95 -2.56 12.12
N ILE A 246 -33.58 -1.52 12.85
CA ILE A 246 -32.20 -1.28 13.32
C ILE A 246 -32.16 -1.52 14.83
N PRO A 247 -31.06 -2.09 15.39
CA PRO A 247 -30.94 -2.25 16.83
C PRO A 247 -31.04 -0.91 17.58
N ASP A 248 -31.66 -0.92 18.76
CA ASP A 248 -31.84 0.29 19.57
C ASP A 248 -30.60 0.64 20.42
N LYS A 249 -29.75 -0.36 20.69
CA LYS A 249 -28.53 -0.19 21.50
C LYS A 249 -27.37 0.28 20.64
N ARG A 250 -26.56 1.18 21.20
CA ARG A 250 -25.41 1.77 20.52
C ARG A 250 -24.38 0.70 20.13
N GLU A 251 -24.13 -0.24 21.04
CA GLU A 251 -23.14 -1.31 20.86
C GLU A 251 -23.55 -2.23 19.70
N ASP A 252 -24.82 -2.67 19.69
CA ASP A 252 -25.37 -3.53 18.63
C ASP A 252 -25.33 -2.83 17.26
N VAL A 253 -25.60 -1.52 17.21
CA VAL A 253 -25.46 -0.72 15.97
C VAL A 253 -24.02 -0.68 15.49
N LEU A 254 -23.07 -0.46 16.40
CA LEU A 254 -21.65 -0.45 16.06
C LEU A 254 -21.19 -1.81 15.55
N ASP A 255 -21.60 -2.91 16.16
CA ASP A 255 -21.27 -4.27 15.69
C ASP A 255 -21.77 -4.51 14.26
N VAL A 256 -23.00 -4.10 13.95
CA VAL A 256 -23.57 -4.19 12.58
C VAL A 256 -22.79 -3.31 11.61
N LEU A 257 -22.42 -2.09 12.00
CA LEU A 257 -21.64 -1.17 11.18
C LEU A 257 -20.21 -1.68 10.96
N HIS A 258 -19.58 -2.32 11.95
CA HIS A 258 -18.27 -2.95 11.82
C HIS A 258 -18.32 -4.14 10.86
N LEU A 259 -19.37 -4.97 10.94
CA LEU A 259 -19.57 -6.07 10.01
C LEU A 259 -19.84 -5.56 8.57
N LEU A 260 -20.55 -4.45 8.43
CA LEU A 260 -20.70 -3.78 7.13
C LEU A 260 -19.39 -3.15 6.65
N HIS A 261 -18.59 -2.58 7.54
CA HIS A 261 -17.28 -2.04 7.20
C HIS A 261 -16.36 -3.11 6.60
N SER A 262 -16.33 -4.30 7.21
CA SER A 262 -15.55 -5.44 6.71
C SER A 262 -16.05 -5.97 5.36
N THR A 263 -17.27 -5.63 4.92
CA THR A 263 -17.71 -5.95 3.55
C THR A 263 -17.01 -5.11 2.47
N GLY A 264 -16.40 -3.99 2.86
CA GLY A 264 -15.83 -3.01 1.95
C GLY A 264 -16.84 -1.97 1.43
N LEU A 265 -18.14 -2.14 1.69
CA LEU A 265 -19.20 -1.27 1.15
C LEU A 265 -19.27 0.11 1.82
N ILE A 266 -18.95 0.20 3.11
CA ILE A 266 -18.94 1.44 3.90
C ILE A 266 -17.64 1.58 4.69
N SER A 267 -17.28 2.80 5.10
CA SER A 267 -16.19 3.03 6.06
C SER A 267 -16.73 3.54 7.38
N VAL A 268 -16.27 2.93 8.48
CA VAL A 268 -16.54 3.43 9.84
C VAL A 268 -15.26 4.07 10.35
N LEU A 269 -15.30 5.37 10.59
CA LEU A 269 -14.17 6.16 11.10
C LEU A 269 -14.47 6.54 12.54
N LYS A 270 -13.52 6.31 13.45
CA LYS A 270 -13.69 6.54 14.87
C LYS A 270 -12.57 7.42 15.40
N SER A 271 -12.97 8.44 16.16
CA SER A 271 -12.12 9.23 17.06
C SER A 271 -12.53 8.93 18.51
N GLU A 272 -11.83 9.54 19.48
CA GLU A 272 -12.15 9.39 20.91
C GLU A 272 -13.63 9.70 21.21
N ASP A 273 -14.15 10.79 20.61
CA ASP A 273 -15.47 11.33 20.94
C ASP A 273 -16.55 11.07 19.87
N LYS A 274 -16.15 10.82 18.62
CA LYS A 274 -17.08 10.76 17.48
C LYS A 274 -16.85 9.54 16.59
N VAL A 275 -17.95 9.07 16.00
CA VAL A 275 -17.96 8.00 14.99
C VAL A 275 -18.68 8.52 13.75
N TRP A 276 -18.01 8.40 12.61
CA TRP A 276 -18.54 8.73 11.29
C TRP A 276 -18.74 7.45 10.47
N VAL A 277 -19.83 7.41 9.73
CA VAL A 277 -20.21 6.35 8.81
C VAL A 277 -20.17 6.94 7.41
N VAL A 278 -19.15 6.59 6.65
CA VAL A 278 -18.96 6.97 5.25
C VAL A 278 -19.67 5.93 4.39
N VAL A 279 -20.85 6.29 3.90
CA VAL A 279 -21.72 5.43 3.08
C VAL A 279 -21.15 5.26 1.68
N ASN A 280 -20.60 6.33 1.11
CA ASN A 280 -19.95 6.30 -0.19
C ASN A 280 -18.46 6.62 -0.04
N LYS A 281 -17.62 5.58 0.10
CA LYS A 281 -16.16 5.74 0.18
C LYS A 281 -15.57 6.50 -1.00
N GLY A 282 -16.19 6.37 -2.18
CA GLY A 282 -15.74 7.00 -3.41
C GLY A 282 -15.54 8.48 -3.30
N ILE A 283 -16.34 9.17 -2.50
CA ILE A 283 -16.21 10.61 -2.35
C ILE A 283 -14.87 11.00 -1.71
N LEU A 284 -14.39 10.24 -0.72
CA LEU A 284 -13.10 10.48 -0.09
C LEU A 284 -11.95 10.05 -1.01
N LEU A 285 -12.11 8.95 -1.73
CA LEU A 285 -11.10 8.46 -2.67
C LEU A 285 -10.90 9.40 -3.87
N THR A 286 -11.97 9.98 -4.39
CA THR A 286 -11.90 10.92 -5.52
C THR A 286 -11.46 12.30 -5.05
N GLU A 287 -12.06 12.82 -3.98
CA GLU A 287 -11.92 14.24 -3.64
C GLU A 287 -10.85 14.52 -2.57
N VAL A 288 -10.47 13.54 -1.76
CA VAL A 288 -9.40 13.73 -0.75
C VAL A 288 -8.11 13.12 -1.30
N ASP A 289 -8.07 11.81 -1.50
CA ASP A 289 -6.89 11.12 -2.05
C ASP A 289 -6.53 11.65 -3.44
N GLY A 290 -7.53 11.83 -4.30
CA GLY A 290 -7.34 12.35 -5.65
C GLY A 290 -6.80 13.78 -5.71
N ILE A 291 -6.95 14.57 -4.65
CA ILE A 291 -6.44 15.95 -4.59
C ILE A 291 -5.08 15.99 -3.88
N ILE A 292 -4.94 15.30 -2.74
CA ILE A 292 -3.69 15.30 -1.95
C ILE A 292 -2.51 14.77 -2.77
N PHE A 293 -2.72 13.73 -3.58
CA PHE A 293 -1.65 13.08 -4.35
C PHE A 293 -1.67 13.43 -5.84
N ALA A 294 -2.42 14.46 -6.22
CA ALA A 294 -2.48 14.89 -7.61
C ALA A 294 -1.10 15.31 -8.12
N PRO A 295 -0.64 14.79 -9.29
CA PRO A 295 0.58 15.27 -9.93
C PRO A 295 0.47 16.75 -10.32
N GLU A 296 1.59 17.48 -10.38
CA GLU A 296 1.64 18.89 -10.79
C GLU A 296 0.98 19.19 -12.15
N THR A 297 0.85 18.18 -13.01
CA THR A 297 0.20 18.29 -14.32
C THR A 297 -1.32 18.36 -14.26
N PHE A 298 -1.93 18.05 -13.11
CA PHE A 298 -3.37 18.08 -12.89
C PHE A 298 -3.82 19.47 -12.40
N LYS A 299 -5.04 19.86 -12.77
CA LYS A 299 -5.63 21.13 -12.31
C LYS A 299 -5.97 21.09 -10.83
N GLU A 300 -6.21 19.88 -10.34
CA GLU A 300 -6.53 19.53 -8.97
C GLU A 300 -5.29 19.53 -8.06
N HIS A 301 -4.07 19.64 -8.62
CA HIS A 301 -2.84 19.68 -7.84
C HIS A 301 -2.83 20.85 -6.86
N VAL A 302 -2.51 20.53 -5.60
CA VAL A 302 -2.33 21.51 -4.54
C VAL A 302 -1.03 21.21 -3.83
N ASP A 303 -0.16 22.22 -3.76
CA ASP A 303 1.03 22.18 -2.93
C ASP A 303 0.63 22.37 -1.46
N ILE A 304 0.21 21.27 -0.83
CA ILE A 304 -0.31 21.25 0.54
C ILE A 304 0.76 20.88 1.58
N ALA A 305 1.84 20.22 1.14
CA ALA A 305 2.88 19.72 2.01
C ALA A 305 4.14 20.57 1.90
N SER A 306 4.91 20.64 2.99
CA SER A 306 6.31 21.06 2.89
C SER A 306 7.10 20.06 2.04
N ASN A 307 8.30 20.46 1.60
CA ASN A 307 9.28 19.55 1.01
C ASN A 307 9.64 18.34 1.91
N THR A 308 9.41 18.47 3.22
CA THR A 308 9.57 17.41 4.23
C THR A 308 8.29 16.59 4.47
N GLY A 309 7.28 16.70 3.61
CA GLY A 309 6.05 15.91 3.69
C GLY A 309 5.14 16.30 4.86
N ILE A 310 5.30 17.49 5.44
CA ILE A 310 4.48 17.95 6.57
C ILE A 310 3.28 18.73 6.05
N VAL A 311 2.10 18.33 6.49
CA VAL A 311 0.83 18.96 6.19
C VAL A 311 0.20 19.46 7.48
N SER A 312 -0.17 20.72 7.51
CA SER A 312 -0.84 21.29 8.67
C SER A 312 -2.35 21.02 8.64
N VAL A 313 -2.97 20.75 9.79
CA VAL A 313 -4.42 20.49 9.84
C VAL A 313 -5.23 21.71 9.41
N SER A 314 -4.74 22.94 9.60
CA SER A 314 -5.41 24.14 9.08
C SER A 314 -5.40 24.18 7.54
N SER A 315 -4.28 23.80 6.92
CA SER A 315 -4.15 23.70 5.46
C SER A 315 -5.09 22.64 4.90
N LEU A 316 -5.17 21.48 5.56
CA LEU A 316 -6.11 20.41 5.23
C LEU A 316 -7.57 20.88 5.36
N THR A 317 -7.90 21.57 6.44
CA THR A 317 -9.25 22.12 6.69
C THR A 317 -9.64 23.15 5.65
N ARG A 318 -8.72 24.04 5.26
CA ARG A 318 -8.94 25.05 4.22
C ARG A 318 -9.16 24.42 2.85
N LEU A 319 -8.45 23.35 2.55
CA LEU A 319 -8.61 22.64 1.27
C LEU A 319 -9.93 21.86 1.22
N PHE A 320 -10.35 21.31 2.36
CA PHE A 320 -11.49 20.41 2.46
C PHE A 320 -12.59 20.94 3.39
N LEU A 321 -13.03 22.18 3.19
CA LEU A 321 -13.99 22.91 4.05
C LEU A 321 -15.31 22.18 4.34
N LYS A 322 -15.70 21.23 3.48
CA LYS A 322 -16.93 20.46 3.62
C LYS A 322 -16.83 19.26 4.57
N TYR A 323 -15.62 18.89 4.98
CA TYR A 323 -15.37 17.72 5.79
C TYR A 323 -14.93 18.11 7.21
N ASP A 324 -15.34 17.30 8.19
CA ASP A 324 -14.85 17.43 9.56
C ASP A 324 -13.34 17.06 9.57
N PRO A 325 -12.45 17.94 10.06
CA PRO A 325 -11.01 17.68 10.06
C PRO A 325 -10.60 16.42 10.82
N ASP A 326 -11.25 16.09 11.93
CA ASP A 326 -10.94 14.88 12.70
C ASP A 326 -11.32 13.63 11.92
N MET A 327 -12.43 13.68 11.19
CA MET A 327 -12.85 12.62 10.28
C MET A 327 -11.81 12.39 9.17
N LEU A 328 -11.29 13.46 8.55
CA LEU A 328 -10.25 13.36 7.53
C LEU A 328 -8.97 12.74 8.09
N ILE A 329 -8.54 13.16 9.28
CA ILE A 329 -7.36 12.62 9.93
C ILE A 329 -7.56 11.13 10.23
N CYS A 330 -8.71 10.73 10.77
CA CYS A 330 -9.06 9.32 10.96
C CYS A 330 -9.02 8.54 9.64
N PHE A 331 -9.58 9.08 8.56
CA PHE A 331 -9.56 8.45 7.25
C PHE A 331 -8.12 8.22 6.75
N LEU A 332 -7.29 9.26 6.75
CA LEU A 332 -5.92 9.21 6.25
C LEU A 332 -5.01 8.32 7.10
N LYS A 333 -5.18 8.34 8.42
CA LYS A 333 -4.46 7.44 9.36
C LYS A 333 -4.91 5.98 9.20
N ASN A 334 -6.20 5.73 9.04
CA ASN A 334 -6.72 4.36 8.83
C ASN A 334 -6.23 3.75 7.51
N MET A 335 -5.88 4.58 6.52
CA MET A 335 -5.24 4.16 5.27
C MET A 335 -3.70 4.13 5.37
N GLU A 336 -3.12 4.46 6.54
CA GLU A 336 -1.67 4.57 6.77
C GLU A 336 -0.96 5.52 5.81
N LEU A 337 -1.65 6.56 5.35
CA LEU A 337 -1.11 7.55 4.42
C LEU A 337 -0.30 8.64 5.15
N CYS A 338 -0.64 8.86 6.42
CA CYS A 338 0.03 9.83 7.27
C CYS A 338 0.02 9.40 8.74
N GLN A 339 0.86 10.05 9.54
CA GLN A 339 0.82 9.97 10.99
C GLN A 339 0.75 11.37 11.60
N GLU A 340 -0.02 11.52 12.68
CA GLU A 340 -0.08 12.76 13.44
C GLU A 340 1.17 12.90 14.34
N MET A 341 1.84 14.03 14.24
CA MET A 341 3.10 14.28 14.94
C MET A 341 2.85 14.65 16.41
N ASN A 342 3.61 14.05 17.32
CA ASN A 342 3.52 14.38 18.74
C ASN A 342 4.09 15.79 19.01
N LEU A 343 3.41 16.57 19.85
CA LEU A 343 3.87 17.88 20.32
C LEU A 343 5.28 17.84 20.94
N SER A 344 5.64 16.76 21.64
CA SER A 344 6.99 16.57 22.20
C SER A 344 8.07 16.54 21.10
N PHE A 345 7.77 15.91 19.97
CA PHE A 345 8.67 15.89 18.81
C PHE A 345 8.80 17.28 18.18
N LEU A 346 7.69 18.01 18.03
CA LEU A 346 7.69 19.34 17.45
C LEU A 346 8.58 20.30 18.26
N ARG A 347 8.59 20.18 19.61
CA ARG A 347 9.49 20.93 20.50
C ARG A 347 10.98 20.68 20.28
N MET A 348 11.34 19.51 19.78
CA MET A 348 12.73 19.12 19.54
C MET A 348 13.21 19.42 18.11
N THR A 349 12.31 19.89 17.25
CA THR A 349 12.62 20.24 15.86
C THR A 349 12.47 21.73 15.62
N ASN A 350 12.98 22.19 14.49
CA ASN A 350 12.73 23.55 13.97
C ASN A 350 11.25 23.81 13.63
N LEU A 351 10.37 22.80 13.72
CA LEU A 351 8.93 22.91 13.47
C LEU A 351 8.15 23.36 14.70
N HIS A 352 8.80 23.51 15.87
CA HIS A 352 8.17 24.01 17.09
C HIS A 352 7.41 25.32 16.88
N GLN A 353 7.96 26.23 16.07
CA GLN A 353 7.37 27.55 15.81
C GLN A 353 6.02 27.47 15.07
N LEU A 354 5.76 26.37 14.34
CA LEU A 354 4.46 26.11 13.72
C LEU A 354 3.47 25.52 14.74
N ALA A 355 3.98 24.86 15.78
CA ALA A 355 3.21 24.08 16.73
C ALA A 355 2.88 24.81 18.05
N VAL A 356 3.44 26.00 18.29
CA VAL A 356 3.25 26.77 19.54
C VAL A 356 3.12 28.27 19.22
N GLU A 357 1.99 28.87 19.60
CA GLU A 357 1.85 30.32 19.75
C GLU A 357 2.27 30.71 21.18
N GLU A 358 3.43 31.34 21.35
CA GLU A 358 3.80 31.94 22.64
C GLU A 358 3.12 33.33 22.75
N GLU A 359 2.29 33.55 23.77
CA GLU A 359 1.85 34.90 24.12
C GLU A 359 3.00 35.68 24.77
N GLU A 360 3.21 36.93 24.33
CA GLU A 360 3.97 37.93 25.08
C GLU A 360 3.27 38.22 26.41
N GLY A 361 3.52 37.39 27.43
CA GLY A 361 2.93 37.59 28.75
C GLY A 361 2.56 36.30 29.46
N GLY A 362 3.56 35.44 29.73
CA GLY A 362 3.53 34.31 30.65
C GLY A 362 2.15 33.90 31.21
N GLY A 363 1.41 33.05 30.49
CA GLY A 363 0.18 32.48 30.99
C GLY A 363 -0.58 31.57 30.02
N ARG A 364 -0.33 30.25 30.12
CA ARG A 364 -0.97 29.10 29.41
C ARG A 364 -0.68 28.96 27.91
N GLU A 365 0.06 27.91 27.56
CA GLU A 365 0.19 27.38 26.19
C GLU A 365 -1.20 27.10 25.60
N ARG A 366 -1.56 27.76 24.49
CA ARG A 366 -2.67 27.32 23.64
C ARG A 366 -2.25 26.04 22.92
N ARG A 367 -3.20 25.12 22.71
CA ARG A 367 -3.00 23.93 21.86
C ARG A 367 -2.66 24.42 20.46
N GLY A 368 -1.39 24.39 20.08
CA GLY A 368 -0.95 24.91 18.79
C GLY A 368 -1.31 23.98 17.63
N GLU A 369 -0.80 24.28 16.44
CA GLU A 369 -1.22 23.63 15.21
C GLU A 369 -0.89 22.14 15.20
N ARG A 370 -1.88 21.31 14.81
CA ARG A 370 -1.69 19.88 14.60
C ARG A 370 -1.02 19.66 13.25
N LEU A 371 0.03 18.85 13.23
CA LEU A 371 0.82 18.56 12.04
C LEU A 371 0.75 17.06 11.71
N LEU A 372 0.59 16.77 10.43
CA LEU A 372 0.55 15.42 9.87
C LEU A 372 1.80 15.21 9.01
N PHE A 373 2.44 14.07 9.17
CA PHE A 373 3.57 13.67 8.34
C PHE A 373 3.10 12.66 7.28
N PHE A 374 3.30 13.01 6.01
CA PHE A 374 2.98 12.21 4.83
C PHE A 374 4.27 11.78 4.13
N PRO A 375 4.73 10.53 4.31
CA PRO A 375 5.94 10.03 3.63
C PRO A 375 5.85 10.13 2.11
N CYS A 376 4.66 9.94 1.54
CA CYS A 376 4.42 9.99 0.10
C CYS A 376 4.61 11.38 -0.53
N LEU A 377 4.61 12.43 0.29
CA LEU A 377 4.75 13.83 -0.15
C LEU A 377 6.19 14.36 0.03
N LEU A 378 7.14 13.49 0.38
CA LEU A 378 8.55 13.83 0.42
C LEU A 378 9.05 14.09 -1.00
N SER A 379 9.44 15.35 -1.27
CA SER A 379 9.97 15.79 -2.56
C SER A 379 11.45 16.16 -2.50
N THR A 380 12.09 16.12 -1.33
CA THR A 380 13.52 16.40 -1.18
C THR A 380 14.38 15.36 -1.90
N ASP A 381 15.41 15.86 -2.58
CA ASP A 381 16.54 15.05 -3.04
C ASP A 381 17.37 14.56 -1.85
N ARG A 382 18.24 13.57 -2.12
CA ARG A 382 19.20 13.08 -1.13
C ARG A 382 20.04 14.25 -0.59
N PRO A 383 20.10 14.46 0.74
CA PRO A 383 20.90 15.55 1.31
C PRO A 383 22.40 15.34 1.10
N ASP A 384 23.12 16.41 0.75
CA ASP A 384 24.56 16.37 0.49
C ASP A 384 25.35 15.95 1.74
N GLU A 385 24.88 16.31 2.94
CA GLU A 385 25.54 15.96 4.20
C GLU A 385 25.66 14.44 4.38
N MET A 386 24.72 13.67 3.83
CA MET A 386 24.72 12.21 3.91
C MET A 386 25.90 11.59 3.14
N THR A 387 26.41 12.28 2.11
CA THR A 387 27.56 11.83 1.31
C THR A 387 28.89 11.94 2.03
N SER A 388 28.95 12.80 3.06
CA SER A 388 30.17 13.02 3.86
C SER A 388 30.33 12.03 5.03
N GLN A 389 29.31 11.22 5.30
CA GLN A 389 29.30 10.26 6.40
C GLN A 389 30.23 9.07 6.10
N VAL A 390 31.03 8.68 7.10
CA VAL A 390 31.89 7.50 7.02
C VAL A 390 31.15 6.31 7.61
N TYR A 391 30.55 5.51 6.73
CA TYR A 391 29.86 4.29 7.13
C TYR A 391 30.85 3.15 7.40
N GLN A 392 30.55 2.36 8.43
CA GLN A 392 31.36 1.23 8.87
C GLN A 392 30.65 -0.12 8.66
N PHE A 393 29.34 -0.08 8.40
CA PHE A 393 28.54 -1.25 8.09
C PHE A 393 27.56 -0.95 6.96
N GLY A 394 27.31 -1.96 6.12
CA GLY A 394 26.30 -1.92 5.08
C GLY A 394 25.64 -3.28 4.90
N TRP A 395 24.32 -3.28 4.75
CA TRP A 395 23.49 -4.45 4.51
C TRP A 395 22.43 -4.10 3.48
N CYS A 396 21.99 -5.07 2.71
CA CYS A 396 20.87 -4.85 1.81
C CYS A 396 19.96 -6.06 1.64
N LEU A 397 18.68 -5.74 1.41
CA LEU A 397 17.63 -6.67 0.98
C LEU A 397 17.40 -6.44 -0.51
N GLN A 398 17.83 -7.38 -1.35
CA GLN A 398 17.78 -7.23 -2.81
C GLN A 398 16.79 -8.23 -3.42
N CYS A 399 15.96 -7.78 -4.37
CA CYS A 399 15.08 -8.67 -5.14
C CYS A 399 15.89 -9.77 -5.87
N THR A 400 15.41 -11.02 -5.86
CA THR A 400 16.10 -12.18 -6.49
C THR A 400 15.48 -12.66 -7.80
N GLY A 401 14.58 -11.89 -8.39
CA GLY A 401 13.77 -12.35 -9.52
C GLY A 401 14.57 -12.77 -10.75
N THR A 402 14.11 -13.84 -11.40
CA THR A 402 14.49 -14.26 -12.76
C THR A 402 14.12 -13.22 -13.84
N SER A 403 13.26 -12.26 -13.52
CA SER A 403 12.92 -11.11 -14.35
C SER A 403 13.54 -9.83 -13.79
N LYS A 404 14.06 -8.95 -14.67
CA LYS A 404 14.69 -7.66 -14.32
C LYS A 404 13.72 -6.63 -13.71
N HIS A 405 12.51 -7.02 -13.33
CA HIS A 405 11.38 -6.13 -13.09
C HIS A 405 10.65 -6.40 -11.76
N HIS A 406 11.28 -7.08 -10.81
CA HIS A 406 10.77 -7.18 -9.44
C HIS A 406 11.30 -6.00 -8.61
N PHE A 407 10.43 -5.34 -7.86
CA PHE A 407 10.77 -4.15 -7.07
C PHE A 407 9.91 -4.08 -5.80
N PHE A 408 10.42 -3.41 -4.78
CA PHE A 408 9.67 -3.03 -3.60
C PHE A 408 8.60 -1.99 -3.98
N PRO A 409 7.31 -2.23 -3.67
CA PRO A 409 6.27 -1.24 -3.89
C PRO A 409 6.57 0.06 -3.14
N PRO A 410 6.22 1.24 -3.70
CA PRO A 410 6.42 2.51 -3.00
C PRO A 410 5.84 2.54 -1.59
N ARG A 411 4.67 1.90 -1.40
CA ARG A 411 4.01 1.82 -0.09
C ARG A 411 4.85 1.11 0.98
N TYR A 412 5.64 0.10 0.59
CA TYR A 412 6.52 -0.59 1.53
C TYR A 412 7.49 0.40 2.18
N PHE A 413 8.08 1.31 1.40
CA PHE A 413 8.99 2.31 1.95
C PHE A 413 8.30 3.29 2.88
N HIS A 414 7.09 3.70 2.55
CA HIS A 414 6.34 4.65 3.38
C HIS A 414 5.99 4.06 4.73
N VAL A 415 5.50 2.82 4.75
CA VAL A 415 5.22 2.09 5.99
C VAL A 415 6.52 1.87 6.78
N LEU A 416 7.60 1.46 6.11
CA LEU A 416 8.92 1.29 6.73
C LEU A 416 9.44 2.59 7.34
N SER A 417 9.34 3.71 6.62
CA SER A 417 9.81 5.02 7.08
C SER A 417 9.03 5.48 8.31
N LEU A 418 7.71 5.29 8.33
CA LEU A 418 6.88 5.59 9.50
C LEU A 418 7.28 4.72 10.69
N HIS A 419 7.43 3.41 10.51
CA HIS A 419 7.81 2.51 11.59
C HIS A 419 9.19 2.83 12.16
N LEU A 420 10.21 3.01 11.31
CA LEU A 420 11.56 3.33 11.73
C LEU A 420 11.61 4.69 12.43
N ALA A 421 10.93 5.70 11.88
CA ALA A 421 10.83 7.01 12.50
C ALA A 421 10.29 6.90 13.92
N TYR A 422 9.10 6.31 14.10
CA TYR A 422 8.43 6.30 15.38
C TYR A 422 9.04 5.33 16.40
N LYS A 423 9.56 4.19 15.95
CA LYS A 423 10.09 3.16 16.85
C LYS A 423 11.54 3.41 17.25
N LEU A 424 12.37 3.90 16.31
CA LEU A 424 13.82 3.93 16.48
C LEU A 424 14.39 5.35 16.42
N ALA A 425 13.80 6.26 15.63
CA ALA A 425 14.31 7.62 15.48
C ALA A 425 13.73 8.61 16.51
N LEU A 426 12.46 8.45 16.91
CA LEU A 426 11.79 9.36 17.84
C LEU A 426 12.23 9.11 19.30
N PRO A 427 12.40 10.18 20.10
CA PRO A 427 12.63 10.06 21.53
C PRO A 427 11.37 9.52 22.23
N GLN A 428 11.54 8.59 23.17
CA GLN A 428 10.46 8.15 24.06
C GLN A 428 10.24 9.18 25.18
N GLU A 429 9.07 9.16 25.84
CA GLU A 429 8.58 10.25 26.72
C GLU A 429 9.47 10.66 27.93
N ASP A 430 10.61 10.01 28.14
CA ASP A 430 11.60 10.35 29.18
C ASP A 430 13.02 10.63 28.64
N ASP A 431 13.21 10.62 27.32
CA ASP A 431 14.53 10.64 26.70
C ASP A 431 15.03 12.07 26.45
N LYS A 432 16.00 12.54 27.24
CA LYS A 432 16.64 13.88 27.09
C LYS A 432 17.60 13.96 25.89
N LEU A 433 17.62 12.96 25.02
CA LEU A 433 18.58 12.84 23.94
C LEU A 433 18.10 13.58 22.69
N TYR A 434 18.94 14.47 22.17
CA TYR A 434 18.75 15.15 20.89
C TYR A 434 18.94 14.16 19.74
N ARG A 435 17.88 13.42 19.39
CA ARG A 435 17.83 12.64 18.16
C ARG A 435 17.48 13.58 17.01
N TYR A 436 18.27 13.57 15.95
CA TYR A 436 17.98 14.28 14.71
C TYR A 436 17.68 13.26 13.61
N CYS A 437 16.66 13.55 12.81
CA CYS A 437 16.12 12.65 11.81
C CYS A 437 15.85 13.44 10.52
N THR A 438 16.35 12.93 9.40
CA THR A 438 16.29 13.57 8.08
C THR A 438 15.63 12.62 7.10
N PHE A 439 14.63 13.11 6.37
CA PHE A 439 13.85 12.35 5.40
C PHE A 439 14.04 12.90 3.98
N TRP A 440 14.02 12.00 3.01
CA TRP A 440 13.89 12.32 1.58
C TRP A 440 13.09 11.23 0.88
N LYS A 441 12.74 11.47 -0.39
CA LYS A 441 11.79 10.65 -1.15
C LYS A 441 12.02 9.14 -1.04
N ASN A 442 13.28 8.71 -1.01
CA ASN A 442 13.66 7.30 -1.00
C ASN A 442 14.44 6.90 0.26
N GLY A 443 14.65 7.78 1.24
CA GLY A 443 15.52 7.45 2.36
C GLY A 443 15.25 8.21 3.66
N LEU A 444 15.78 7.62 4.72
CA LEU A 444 15.67 8.05 6.10
C LEU A 444 17.04 7.92 6.75
N TYR A 445 17.51 8.99 7.37
CA TYR A 445 18.68 8.97 8.23
C TYR A 445 18.34 9.46 9.63
N TRP A 446 18.89 8.83 10.65
CA TRP A 446 18.80 9.34 12.03
C TRP A 446 20.07 9.07 12.84
N PHE A 447 20.25 9.89 13.86
CA PHE A 447 21.25 9.68 14.89
C PHE A 447 20.58 9.40 16.22
N ASN A 448 21.00 8.34 16.90
CA ASN A 448 20.34 7.85 18.10
C ASN A 448 20.74 8.56 19.41
N GLY A 449 21.61 9.57 19.35
CA GLY A 449 22.14 10.26 20.55
C GLY A 449 23.23 9.48 21.30
N HIS A 450 23.52 8.23 20.88
CA HIS A 450 24.51 7.33 21.49
C HIS A 450 25.67 7.03 20.55
N GLY A 451 26.05 8.01 19.71
CA GLY A 451 27.20 7.92 18.81
C GLY A 451 26.96 7.05 17.58
N VAL A 452 25.72 6.65 17.26
CA VAL A 452 25.41 5.82 16.08
C VAL A 452 24.47 6.55 15.12
N GLY A 453 24.90 6.68 13.87
CA GLY A 453 24.08 7.14 12.75
C GLY A 453 23.59 5.95 11.93
N SER A 454 22.33 5.98 11.52
CA SER A 454 21.69 4.93 10.73
C SER A 454 21.00 5.51 9.51
N LEU A 455 21.24 4.89 8.36
CA LEU A 455 20.66 5.20 7.06
C LEU A 455 19.83 4.01 6.59
N VAL A 456 18.60 4.25 6.15
CA VAL A 456 17.79 3.31 5.39
C VAL A 456 17.33 3.98 4.10
N GLU A 457 17.63 3.39 2.95
CA GLU A 457 17.33 3.98 1.64
C GLU A 457 16.89 2.90 0.63
N ILE A 458 15.89 3.20 -0.19
CA ILE A 458 15.56 2.39 -1.35
C ILE A 458 16.36 2.85 -2.56
N VAL A 459 17.11 1.92 -3.14
CA VAL A 459 18.04 2.15 -4.26
C VAL A 459 17.74 1.19 -5.42
N ASP A 460 18.51 1.30 -6.50
CA ASP A 460 18.44 0.40 -7.67
C ASP A 460 17.04 0.33 -8.31
N GLU A 461 16.43 1.46 -8.65
CA GLU A 461 15.05 1.53 -9.18
C GLU A 461 14.00 0.81 -8.30
N SER A 462 14.19 0.85 -6.98
CA SER A 462 13.37 0.15 -5.99
C SER A 462 13.57 -1.37 -5.93
N GLN A 463 14.69 -1.89 -6.41
CA GLN A 463 15.00 -3.33 -6.31
C GLN A 463 15.79 -3.69 -5.04
N CYS A 464 16.17 -2.69 -4.25
CA CYS A 464 17.04 -2.89 -3.11
C CYS A 464 16.73 -1.95 -1.94
N VAL A 465 16.59 -2.50 -0.75
CA VAL A 465 16.60 -1.75 0.51
C VAL A 465 18.01 -1.78 1.06
N LEU A 466 18.62 -0.61 1.21
CA LEU A 466 19.96 -0.40 1.72
C LEU A 466 19.88 0.06 3.18
N VAL A 467 20.67 -0.57 4.05
CA VAL A 467 20.90 -0.14 5.42
C VAL A 467 22.39 0.16 5.57
N MET A 468 22.74 1.35 6.04
CA MET A 468 24.13 1.71 6.36
C MET A 468 24.21 2.30 7.76
N MET A 469 25.30 2.02 8.46
CA MET A 469 25.52 2.56 9.80
C MET A 469 26.91 3.14 9.96
N SER A 470 26.99 4.24 10.69
CA SER A 470 28.22 4.86 11.14
C SER A 470 28.22 4.88 12.67
N CYS A 471 29.39 4.66 13.30
CA CYS A 471 29.52 4.86 14.73
C CYS A 471 30.76 5.66 15.10
N GLU A 472 30.61 6.47 16.14
CA GLU A 472 31.71 7.13 16.83
C GLU A 472 32.60 6.11 17.53
N LYS A 473 33.85 6.53 17.79
CA LYS A 473 34.84 5.65 18.41
C LYS A 473 34.39 5.24 19.82
N GLY A 474 34.31 3.93 20.06
CA GLY A 474 33.91 3.36 21.35
C GLY A 474 32.43 3.00 21.46
N TYR A 475 31.63 3.25 20.41
CA TYR A 475 30.18 2.95 20.38
C TYR A 475 29.83 1.79 19.44
N SER A 476 30.78 0.90 19.14
CA SER A 476 30.57 -0.24 18.25
C SER A 476 29.48 -1.18 18.77
N ASP A 477 29.42 -1.42 20.07
CA ASP A 477 28.43 -2.34 20.66
C ASP A 477 27.00 -1.81 20.49
N ASN A 478 26.83 -0.49 20.62
CA ASN A 478 25.56 0.19 20.34
C ASN A 478 25.16 0.04 18.87
N MET A 479 26.12 0.13 17.94
CA MET A 479 25.88 -0.10 16.52
C MET A 479 25.47 -1.55 16.25
N VAL A 480 26.13 -2.54 16.89
CA VAL A 480 25.76 -3.96 16.76
C VAL A 480 24.32 -4.20 17.22
N SER A 481 23.93 -3.63 18.36
CA SER A 481 22.55 -3.75 18.87
C SER A 481 21.54 -3.08 17.95
N LEU A 482 21.76 -1.81 17.58
CA LEU A 482 20.83 -1.07 16.72
C LEU A 482 20.71 -1.71 15.34
N ARG A 483 21.79 -2.25 14.79
CA ARG A 483 21.78 -3.01 13.54
C ARG A 483 20.84 -4.19 13.59
N ARG A 484 20.84 -4.95 14.68
CA ARG A 484 19.90 -6.07 14.87
C ARG A 484 18.47 -5.57 14.83
N ASP A 485 18.18 -4.49 15.54
CA ASP A 485 16.82 -3.96 15.65
C ASP A 485 16.34 -3.41 14.29
N VAL A 486 17.18 -2.64 13.58
CA VAL A 486 16.86 -2.11 12.25
C VAL A 486 16.66 -3.22 11.21
N ILE A 487 17.55 -4.22 11.15
CA ILE A 487 17.38 -5.36 10.23
C ILE A 487 16.09 -6.13 10.57
N GLY A 488 15.80 -6.32 11.86
CA GLY A 488 14.57 -6.96 12.33
C GLY A 488 13.32 -6.23 11.83
N GLU A 489 13.26 -4.91 11.98
CA GLU A 489 12.13 -4.10 11.48
C GLU A 489 11.98 -4.17 9.96
N VAL A 490 13.09 -4.02 9.22
CA VAL A 490 13.08 -4.10 7.75
C VAL A 490 12.53 -5.44 7.29
N ILE A 491 12.97 -6.55 7.89
CA ILE A 491 12.49 -7.89 7.54
C ILE A 491 11.04 -8.11 7.96
N SER A 492 10.65 -7.64 9.15
CA SER A 492 9.27 -7.77 9.65
C SER A 492 8.29 -7.10 8.71
N ILE A 493 8.56 -5.83 8.37
CA ILE A 493 7.70 -5.04 7.49
C ILE A 493 7.70 -5.62 6.08
N TYR A 494 8.83 -6.15 5.60
CA TYR A 494 8.90 -6.84 4.31
C TYR A 494 7.96 -8.04 4.26
N LYS A 495 8.00 -8.91 5.28
CA LYS A 495 7.14 -10.11 5.36
C LYS A 495 5.66 -9.75 5.44
N GLU A 496 5.33 -8.67 6.12
CA GLU A 496 3.94 -8.21 6.27
C GLU A 496 3.43 -7.51 4.99
N SER A 497 4.24 -6.63 4.42
CA SER A 497 3.83 -5.75 3.33
C SER A 497 3.97 -6.38 1.95
N CYS A 498 4.98 -7.23 1.74
CA CYS A 498 5.35 -7.76 0.42
C CYS A 498 5.82 -9.23 0.47
N PRO A 499 5.04 -10.16 1.06
CA PRO A 499 5.45 -11.55 1.24
C PRO A 499 5.70 -12.29 -0.09
N SER A 500 5.09 -11.83 -1.19
CA SER A 500 5.24 -12.44 -2.52
C SER A 500 6.60 -12.16 -3.18
N LEU A 501 7.30 -11.13 -2.71
CA LEU A 501 8.50 -10.64 -3.34
C LEU A 501 9.69 -11.50 -2.89
N GLU A 502 10.30 -12.23 -3.82
CA GLU A 502 11.51 -12.99 -3.53
C GLU A 502 12.71 -12.04 -3.36
N VAL A 503 13.41 -12.19 -2.24
CA VAL A 503 14.56 -11.35 -1.86
C VAL A 503 15.72 -12.19 -1.33
N LYS A 504 16.93 -11.63 -1.44
CA LYS A 504 18.15 -12.12 -0.80
C LYS A 504 18.69 -11.07 0.14
N GLU A 505 19.18 -11.54 1.28
CA GLU A 505 19.89 -10.73 2.24
C GLU A 505 21.40 -10.76 1.96
N LEU A 506 22.00 -9.57 1.93
CA LEU A 506 23.39 -9.36 1.56
C LEU A 506 24.07 -8.41 2.55
N VAL A 507 25.34 -8.66 2.84
CA VAL A 507 26.23 -7.76 3.60
C VAL A 507 27.22 -7.14 2.62
N ILE A 508 27.40 -5.84 2.68
CA ILE A 508 28.39 -5.13 1.86
C ILE A 508 29.77 -5.32 2.49
N ASP A 509 30.77 -5.69 1.68
CA ASP A 509 32.16 -5.81 2.14
C ASP A 509 32.61 -4.46 2.74
N PRO A 510 33.06 -4.40 4.00
CA PRO A 510 33.48 -3.15 4.62
C PRO A 510 34.60 -2.40 3.87
N LYS A 511 35.41 -3.11 3.07
CA LYS A 511 36.45 -2.50 2.23
C LYS A 511 35.89 -1.79 0.99
N GLU A 512 34.66 -2.11 0.61
CA GLU A 512 33.95 -1.57 -0.55
C GLU A 512 32.77 -0.67 -0.15
N LEU A 513 32.66 -0.31 1.15
CA LEU A 513 31.66 0.63 1.65
C LEU A 513 31.95 2.04 1.12
N ALA A 514 31.19 2.42 0.10
CA ALA A 514 31.14 3.78 -0.41
C ALA A 514 29.69 4.22 -0.49
N TYR A 515 29.40 5.43 -0.03
CA TYR A 515 28.09 6.06 -0.22
C TYR A 515 28.24 7.28 -1.14
N PRO A 516 27.34 7.49 -2.11
CA PRO A 516 26.11 6.75 -2.38
C PRO A 516 26.27 5.39 -3.07
N VAL A 517 25.42 4.43 -2.69
CA VAL A 517 25.30 3.12 -3.37
C VAL A 517 24.08 3.15 -4.27
N ASN A 518 24.27 3.26 -5.59
CA ASN A 518 23.13 3.22 -6.52
C ASN A 518 22.66 1.79 -6.82
N THR A 519 23.61 0.86 -6.98
CA THR A 519 23.33 -0.57 -7.23
C THR A 519 24.41 -1.41 -6.54
N PRO A 520 24.07 -2.23 -5.52
CA PRO A 520 25.02 -3.16 -4.92
C PRO A 520 25.51 -4.18 -5.96
N ARG A 521 26.83 -4.26 -6.18
CA ARG A 521 27.42 -5.17 -7.16
C ARG A 521 27.67 -6.53 -6.52
N GLU A 522 27.49 -7.62 -7.27
CA GLU A 522 27.73 -8.99 -6.75
C GLU A 522 29.15 -9.22 -6.20
N ARG A 523 30.14 -8.48 -6.69
CA ARG A 523 31.54 -8.59 -6.24
C ARG A 523 31.84 -7.87 -4.93
N THR A 524 30.93 -7.01 -4.46
CA THR A 524 31.12 -6.15 -3.27
C THR A 524 30.23 -6.58 -2.12
N VAL A 525 29.56 -7.74 -2.23
CA VAL A 525 28.57 -8.22 -1.27
C VAL A 525 28.74 -9.70 -0.96
N HIS A 526 28.36 -10.08 0.25
CA HIS A 526 28.36 -11.45 0.75
C HIS A 526 26.93 -11.85 1.12
N SER A 527 26.51 -13.08 0.77
CA SER A 527 25.21 -13.59 1.22
C SER A 527 25.18 -13.75 2.73
N VAL A 528 24.16 -13.18 3.40
CA VAL A 528 23.95 -13.37 4.85
C VAL A 528 23.86 -14.86 5.18
N LYS A 529 23.12 -15.64 4.39
CA LYS A 529 23.04 -17.09 4.52
C LYS A 529 24.43 -17.74 4.52
N ALA A 530 25.28 -17.40 3.55
CA ALA A 530 26.62 -17.96 3.46
C ALA A 530 27.50 -17.57 4.65
N VAL A 531 27.41 -16.31 5.11
CA VAL A 531 28.12 -15.81 6.30
C VAL A 531 27.70 -16.59 7.54
N LEU A 532 26.39 -16.72 7.78
CA LEU A 532 25.85 -17.45 8.93
C LEU A 532 26.20 -18.94 8.89
N SER A 533 26.10 -19.60 7.74
CA SER A 533 26.53 -20.99 7.59
C SER A 533 28.02 -21.16 7.92
N ALA A 534 28.88 -20.24 7.49
CA ALA A 534 30.30 -20.29 7.82
C ALA A 534 30.56 -20.12 9.32
N VAL A 535 29.80 -19.24 10.01
CA VAL A 535 29.89 -19.09 11.47
C VAL A 535 29.47 -20.37 12.20
N VAL A 536 28.33 -20.96 11.81
CA VAL A 536 27.82 -22.21 12.42
C VAL A 536 28.81 -23.37 12.25
N GLU A 537 29.43 -23.46 11.08
CA GLU A 537 30.44 -24.47 10.78
C GLU A 537 31.84 -24.12 11.34
N GLN A 538 31.97 -23.01 12.07
CA GLN A 538 33.22 -22.52 12.66
C GLN A 538 34.34 -22.34 11.63
N ARG A 539 33.98 -22.01 10.38
CA ARG A 539 34.92 -21.71 9.32
C ARG A 539 35.42 -20.26 9.48
N PRO A 540 36.74 -20.00 9.51
CA PRO A 540 37.24 -18.65 9.73
C PRO A 540 37.10 -17.72 8.52
N PHE A 541 36.85 -18.29 7.32
CA PHE A 541 36.79 -17.57 6.06
C PHE A 541 35.53 -17.94 5.25
N LEU A 542 35.06 -16.97 4.48
CA LEU A 542 34.08 -17.17 3.42
C LEU A 542 34.81 -17.40 2.08
N VAL A 543 34.39 -18.42 1.32
CA VAL A 543 34.88 -18.62 -0.05
C VAL A 543 33.95 -17.89 -1.00
N THR A 544 34.45 -16.88 -1.71
CA THR A 544 33.70 -16.15 -2.74
C THR A 544 34.12 -16.57 -4.15
N ILE A 545 33.36 -16.11 -5.16
CA ILE A 545 33.61 -16.40 -6.57
C ILE A 545 35.04 -15.96 -6.95
N GLY A 546 35.83 -16.89 -7.49
CA GLY A 546 37.16 -16.60 -8.03
C GLY A 546 38.31 -16.68 -7.03
N THR A 547 38.29 -17.62 -6.07
CA THR A 547 39.39 -17.95 -5.12
C THR A 547 39.69 -16.89 -4.06
N ARG A 548 38.85 -15.86 -3.90
CA ARG A 548 39.02 -14.82 -2.86
C ARG A 548 38.47 -15.33 -1.52
N HIS A 549 39.33 -15.34 -0.51
CA HIS A 549 39.00 -15.68 0.87
C HIS A 549 38.87 -14.38 1.68
N THR A 550 37.70 -14.16 2.29
CA THR A 550 37.49 -13.03 3.21
C THR A 550 37.27 -13.59 4.61
N GLU A 551 38.02 -13.08 5.60
CA GLU A 551 37.85 -13.50 6.99
C GLU A 551 36.50 -13.00 7.52
N LEU A 552 35.77 -13.84 8.28
CA LEU A 552 34.46 -13.45 8.80
C LEU A 552 34.52 -12.23 9.72
N LYS A 553 35.63 -12.05 10.45
CA LYS A 553 35.89 -10.87 11.29
C LYS A 553 36.09 -9.59 10.50
N GLU A 554 36.50 -9.68 9.23
CA GLU A 554 36.57 -8.51 8.34
C GLU A 554 35.19 -8.12 7.82
N ILE A 555 34.27 -9.09 7.65
CA ILE A 555 32.89 -8.85 7.16
C ILE A 555 32.02 -8.28 8.28
N LEU A 556 32.11 -8.86 9.48
CA LEU A 556 31.37 -8.41 10.68
C LEU A 556 32.35 -7.92 11.73
N PRO A 557 32.94 -6.73 11.53
CA PRO A 557 33.78 -6.14 12.55
C PRO A 557 32.94 -5.90 13.81
N TYR A 558 33.57 -6.06 14.97
CA TYR A 558 32.96 -5.86 16.30
C TYR A 558 31.93 -6.90 16.76
N GLU A 559 31.57 -7.90 15.95
CA GLU A 559 30.70 -8.99 16.42
C GLU A 559 31.47 -10.12 17.10
N SER A 560 30.86 -10.64 18.17
CA SER A 560 31.29 -11.88 18.81
C SER A 560 30.74 -13.08 18.04
N LEU A 561 31.54 -13.64 17.13
CA LEU A 561 31.14 -14.81 16.32
C LEU A 561 30.91 -16.09 17.14
N SER A 562 31.27 -16.11 18.42
CA SER A 562 30.94 -17.20 19.34
C SER A 562 29.51 -17.14 19.87
N ASP A 563 28.88 -15.96 19.87
CA ASP A 563 27.49 -15.79 20.30
C ASP A 563 26.54 -15.85 19.10
N ILE A 564 26.40 -17.04 18.54
CA ILE A 564 25.70 -17.30 17.28
C ILE A 564 24.23 -16.84 17.34
N ILE A 565 23.59 -16.92 18.51
CA ILE A 565 22.17 -16.61 18.70
C ILE A 565 21.92 -15.10 18.65
N ASN A 566 22.90 -14.28 19.05
CA ASN A 566 22.76 -12.83 19.12
C ASN A 566 23.41 -12.09 17.95
N LEU A 567 23.80 -12.79 16.89
CA LEU A 567 24.37 -12.17 15.69
C LEU A 567 23.40 -11.13 15.13
N SER A 568 23.93 -9.96 14.80
CA SER A 568 23.08 -8.82 14.41
C SER A 568 22.34 -9.06 13.10
N LEU A 569 22.95 -9.84 12.19
CA LEU A 569 22.38 -10.22 10.89
C LEU A 569 21.10 -11.04 10.99
N LEU A 570 20.85 -11.67 12.14
CA LEU A 570 19.61 -12.41 12.37
C LEU A 570 18.40 -11.47 12.48
N GLY A 571 18.60 -10.21 12.88
CA GLY A 571 17.50 -9.28 13.10
C GLY A 571 16.51 -9.77 14.16
N GLY A 572 16.97 -10.55 15.14
CA GLY A 572 16.12 -11.19 16.15
C GLY A 572 15.43 -12.49 15.74
N ARG A 573 15.70 -13.02 14.52
CA ARG A 573 15.18 -14.32 14.04
C ARG A 573 16.02 -15.50 14.53
N ASP A 574 15.44 -16.70 14.48
CA ASP A 574 16.20 -17.93 14.70
C ASP A 574 17.17 -18.17 13.53
N ILE A 575 18.39 -18.62 13.82
CA ILE A 575 19.40 -18.88 12.78
C ILE A 575 18.97 -19.97 11.79
N LYS A 576 18.17 -20.96 12.23
CA LYS A 576 17.60 -21.97 11.35
C LYS A 576 16.65 -21.35 10.36
N GLU A 577 15.85 -20.37 10.79
CA GLU A 577 14.99 -19.62 9.89
C GLU A 577 15.80 -19.01 8.74
N VAL A 578 16.94 -18.38 9.03
CA VAL A 578 17.75 -17.73 7.99
C VAL A 578 18.52 -18.71 7.10
N ILE A 579 18.94 -19.87 7.63
CA ILE A 579 19.70 -20.88 6.86
C ILE A 579 18.77 -21.81 6.06
N GLU A 580 17.59 -22.17 6.59
CA GLU A 580 16.67 -23.16 6.03
C GLU A 580 15.65 -22.60 5.00
N ILE A 581 15.54 -21.27 4.78
CA ILE A 581 14.65 -20.68 3.74
C ILE A 581 15.15 -20.96 2.30
N THR A 582 15.19 -22.22 1.88
CA THR A 582 15.26 -22.64 0.47
C THR A 582 14.39 -23.86 0.18
N GLU A 583 13.37 -24.14 0.99
CA GLU A 583 12.28 -25.03 0.57
C GLU A 583 10.97 -24.24 0.47
N GLU A 584 10.34 -24.37 -0.69
CA GLU A 584 9.16 -23.67 -1.17
C GLU A 584 8.01 -23.64 -0.15
N PHE A 585 7.41 -22.48 0.09
CA PHE A 585 6.10 -22.38 0.75
C PHE A 585 5.01 -22.95 -0.16
N ASN A 586 4.82 -24.26 -0.11
CA ASN A 586 3.59 -24.94 -0.52
C ASN A 586 2.97 -25.62 0.71
N THR A 587 2.42 -24.82 1.63
CA THR A 587 1.45 -25.33 2.61
C THR A 587 0.55 -24.19 3.11
N PRO A 588 -0.77 -24.40 3.28
CA PRO A 588 -1.70 -23.32 3.61
C PRO A 588 -1.49 -22.88 5.07
N LEU A 589 -1.23 -21.58 5.26
CA LEU A 589 -1.12 -20.96 6.58
C LEU A 589 -2.40 -21.20 7.38
N THR A 590 -2.24 -21.84 8.54
CA THR A 590 -3.31 -22.02 9.53
C THR A 590 -3.60 -20.68 10.18
N THR A 591 -4.87 -20.36 10.34
CA THR A 591 -5.40 -19.08 10.82
C THR A 591 -4.87 -18.76 12.22
N VAL A 592 -3.91 -17.84 12.32
CA VAL A 592 -3.58 -17.19 13.59
C VAL A 592 -4.59 -16.07 13.80
N LYS A 593 -5.41 -16.18 14.86
CA LYS A 593 -6.28 -15.09 15.30
C LYS A 593 -5.42 -13.88 15.64
N LEU A 594 -5.53 -12.83 14.84
CA LEU A 594 -5.06 -11.49 15.15
C LEU A 594 -5.79 -10.99 16.41
N GLY A 595 -5.04 -10.90 17.51
CA GLY A 595 -5.43 -10.07 18.64
C GLY A 595 -5.30 -8.62 18.24
N THR A 596 -6.38 -7.86 18.41
CA THR A 596 -6.48 -6.43 18.14
C THR A 596 -5.42 -5.68 18.95
N CYS A 597 -4.32 -5.26 18.31
CA CYS A 597 -3.46 -4.22 18.86
C CYS A 597 -4.21 -2.90 18.67
N MET A 598 -4.82 -2.42 19.76
CA MET A 598 -5.22 -1.02 19.87
C MET A 598 -3.95 -0.18 20.04
N LEU A 599 -3.76 0.77 19.13
CA LEU A 599 -3.13 2.06 19.42
C LEU A 599 -4.16 3.14 19.15
#